data_AF-A0A562B227-F1
#
_entry.id   AF-A0A562B227-F1
#
_cell.length_a   1.000
_cell.length_b   1.000
_cell.length_c   1.000
_cell.angle_alpha   90.00
_cell.angle_beta   90.00
_cell.angle_gamma   90.00
#
_symmetry.space_group_name_H-M   'P 1'
#
loop_
_entity.id
_entity.type
_entity.pdbx_description
1 polymer ?
#
loop_
_entity_poly.entity_id
_entity_poly.type
_entity_poly.pdbx_seq_one_letter_code
_entity_poly.pdbx_strand_id
1 'polypeptide(L)' 'MRISMNVGLTAAQLRQLTQVLADRVDADSARRARAALEKQLAAGAATR' A
#
# COMPACT_ATOMS: atom_id res chain seq x y z
N MET A 1 6.88 8.63 3.36
CA MET A 1 7.82 8.14 2.32
C MET A 1 7.43 8.78 0.98
N ARG A 2 8.30 9.60 0.38
CA ARG A 2 8.05 10.31 -0.91
C ARG A 2 8.36 9.45 -2.15
N ILE A 3 8.71 8.18 -1.94
CA ILE A 3 9.18 7.26 -2.98
C ILE A 3 8.06 6.95 -4.00
N SER A 4 6.80 6.91 -3.57
CA SER A 4 5.69 6.54 -4.46
C SER A 4 5.34 7.58 -5.54
N MET A 5 5.68 8.86 -5.36
CA MET A 5 5.35 9.89 -6.37
C MET A 5 6.42 10.07 -7.46
N ASN A 6 7.68 9.66 -7.21
CA ASN A 6 8.76 9.75 -8.21
C ASN A 6 8.97 8.45 -9.01
N VAL A 7 8.45 7.32 -8.52
CA VAL A 7 8.58 5.99 -9.17
C VAL A 7 7.37 5.65 -10.06
N GLY A 8 6.36 6.54 -10.13
CA GLY A 8 5.15 6.30 -10.94
C GLY A 8 4.23 5.23 -10.36
N LEU A 9 4.37 4.90 -9.07
CA LEU A 9 3.58 3.87 -8.43
C LEU A 9 2.33 4.48 -7.78
N THR A 10 1.18 4.28 -8.42
CA THR A 10 -0.11 4.82 -7.97
C THR A 10 -0.64 4.06 -6.74
N ALA A 11 -1.53 4.71 -5.98
CA ALA A 11 -2.24 4.06 -4.88
C ALA A 11 -3.01 2.79 -5.32
N ALA A 12 -3.46 2.73 -6.58
CA ALA A 12 -4.09 1.56 -7.15
C ALA A 12 -3.11 0.39 -7.33
N GLN A 13 -1.90 0.66 -7.81
CA GLN A 13 -0.84 -0.36 -7.94
C GLN A 13 -0.38 -0.89 -6.58
N LEU A 14 -0.32 -0.03 -5.56
CA LEU A 14 -0.04 -0.47 -4.18
C LEU A 14 -1.14 -1.39 -3.63
N ARG A 15 -2.42 -1.10 -3.92
CA ARG A 15 -3.53 -2.00 -3.55
C ARG A 15 -3.40 -3.36 -4.26
N GLN A 16 -3.08 -3.35 -5.55
CA GLN A 16 -2.90 -4.58 -6.31
C GLN A 16 -1.73 -5.43 -5.77
N LEU A 17 -0.64 -4.79 -5.34
CA LEU A 17 0.48 -5.48 -4.66
C LEU A 17 0.01 -6.17 -3.37
N THR A 18 -0.83 -5.51 -2.56
CA THR A 18 -1.35 -6.14 -1.32
C THR A 18 -2.25 -7.35 -1.60
N GLN A 19 -2.98 -7.36 -2.72
CA GLN A 19 -3.78 -8.52 -3.14
C GLN A 19 -2.89 -9.69 -3.58
N VAL A 20 -1.88 -9.44 -4.40
CA VAL A 20 -0.93 -10.49 -4.83
C VAL A 20 -0.19 -11.10 -3.63
N LEU A 21 0.16 -10.29 -2.62
CA LEU A 21 0.75 -10.79 -1.37
C LEU A 21 -0.20 -11.71 -0.60
N ALA A 22 -1.52 -11.45 -0.63
CA ALA A 22 -2.52 -12.30 0.01
C ALA A 22 -2.64 -13.65 -0.70
N ASP A 23 -2.57 -13.64 -2.03
CA ASP A 23 -2.77 -14.82 -2.85
C ASP A 23 -1.52 -15.72 -2.93
N ARG A 24 -0.31 -15.13 -2.77
CA ARG A 24 0.95 -15.81 -3.08
C ARG A 24 1.88 -16.03 -1.90
N VAL A 25 1.71 -15.32 -0.79
CA VAL A 25 2.69 -15.32 0.31
C VAL A 25 2.06 -15.80 1.60
N ASP A 26 1.24 -14.96 2.24
CA ASP A 26 0.55 -15.31 3.48
C ASP A 26 -0.51 -14.25 3.82
N ALA A 27 -1.65 -14.69 4.34
CA ALA A 27 -2.77 -13.81 4.69
C ALA A 27 -2.40 -12.79 5.78
N ASP A 28 -1.46 -13.11 6.67
CA ASP A 28 -1.00 -12.18 7.71
C ASP A 28 -0.12 -11.07 7.14
N SER A 29 0.79 -11.44 6.24
CA SER A 29 1.64 -10.49 5.52
C SER A 29 0.82 -9.51 4.70
N ALA A 30 -0.23 -9.99 4.05
CA ALA A 30 -1.16 -9.16 3.29
C ALA A 30 -1.99 -8.21 4.17
N ARG A 31 -2.51 -8.70 5.32
CA ARG A 31 -3.20 -7.83 6.29
C ARG A 31 -2.30 -6.70 6.78
N ARG A 32 -1.06 -7.03 7.17
CA ARG A 32 -0.09 -6.04 7.64
C ARG A 32 0.25 -5.01 6.57
N ALA A 33 0.46 -5.46 5.34
CA ALA A 33 0.73 -4.58 4.20
C ALA A 33 -0.46 -3.66 3.88
N ARG A 34 -1.70 -4.19 3.93
CA ARG A 34 -2.92 -3.41 3.72
C ARG A 34 -3.14 -2.36 4.81
N ALA A 35 -2.96 -2.74 6.08
CA ALA A 35 -3.08 -1.80 7.20
C ALA A 35 -2.03 -0.67 7.12
N ALA A 36 -0.80 -0.98 6.70
CA ALA A 36 0.23 0.02 6.47
C ALA A 36 -0.13 0.96 5.30
N LEU A 37 -0.68 0.41 4.22
CA LEU A 37 -1.14 1.18 3.07
C LEU A 37 -2.28 2.13 3.44
N GLU A 38 -3.27 1.68 4.20
CA GLU A 38 -4.38 2.52 4.67
C GLU A 38 -3.88 3.66 5.58
N LYS A 39 -2.97 3.37 6.52
CA LYS A 39 -2.33 4.41 7.34
C LYS A 39 -1.56 5.43 6.50
N GLN A 40 -0.84 4.99 5.47
CA GLN A 40 -0.10 5.90 4.58
C GLN A 40 -1.02 6.73 3.68
N LEU A 41 -2.12 6.16 3.19
CA LEU A 41 -3.12 6.91 2.42
C LEU A 41 -3.82 7.95 3.30
N ALA A 42 -4.16 7.60 4.54
CA ALA A 42 -4.74 8.53 5.50
C ALA A 42 -3.76 9.66 5.88
N ALA A 43 -2.48 9.33 6.11
CA ALA A 43 -1.44 10.32 6.39
C ALA A 43 -1.16 11.24 5.18
N GLY A 44 -1.16 10.68 3.96
CA GLY A 44 -1.01 11.43 2.72
C GLY A 44 -2.21 12.31 2.36
N ALA A 45 -3.42 11.93 2.80
CA ALA A 45 -4.63 12.75 2.70
C ALA A 45 -4.67 13.86 3.76
N ALA A 46 -4.15 13.63 4.96
CA ALA A 46 -4.08 14.63 6.03
C ALA A 46 -2.98 15.70 5.84
N THR A 47 -2.04 15.48 4.92
CA THR A 47 -0.95 16.42 4.61
C THR A 47 -1.24 17.25 3.34
N ARG A 48 -2.52 17.43 3.00
CA ARG A 48 -2.94 18.21 1.83
C ARG A 48 -4.03 19.21 2.17
#